data_AF-A0A8J7NXG4-F1
#
_entry.id   AF-A0A8J7NXG4-F1
#
_cell.length_a   1.000
_cell.length_b   1.000
_cell.length_c   1.000
_cell.angle_alpha   90.00
_cell.angle_beta   90.00
_cell.angle_gamma   90.00
#
_symmetry.space_group_name_H-M   'P 1'
#
loop_
_entity.id
_entity.type
_entity.pdbx_description
1 polymer ?
#
loop_
_entity_poly.entity_id
_entity_poly.type
_entity_poly.pdbx_seq_one_letter_code
_entity_poly.pdbx_strand_id
1 'polypeptide(L)'
;MCLLCLKTPGVPETVWCTLSAYKEKMKEMSMLSLICSCFYSQPHPNSIYQYGDMEVKPINKRASGQSFEVILKAPSDLSPDRPQSLSSPPKKKDMSLDELQRRLEAAEERRKVGEHSTVVTRPLFRTEACFSSQLSFLSEKLNYKMEVNKENREAYLNALKERLREKARARRAGAASGALWLKTFSTTLSRNSTSEEFWLGKCNFF
;
A
#
# COMPACT_ATOMS: atom_id res chain seq x y z
N MET A 1 51.19 3.47 -28.54
CA MET A 1 50.53 4.67 -28.01
C MET A 1 51.29 5.12 -26.76
N CYS A 2 52.32 5.95 -26.90
CA CYS A 2 52.92 6.63 -25.75
C CYS A 2 52.15 7.93 -25.56
N LEU A 3 51.26 7.94 -24.56
CA LEU A 3 50.39 9.08 -24.22
C LEU A 3 51.14 10.35 -23.76
N LEU A 4 52.47 10.38 -23.77
CA LEU A 4 53.25 11.43 -23.11
C LEU A 4 53.76 12.55 -24.02
N CYS A 5 53.37 12.59 -25.30
CA CYS A 5 53.72 13.70 -26.19
C CYS A 5 52.48 14.40 -26.78
N LEU A 6 51.47 14.70 -25.95
CA LEU A 6 50.66 15.89 -26.24
C LEU A 6 51.39 17.10 -25.65
N LYS A 7 52.11 17.78 -26.54
CA LYS A 7 52.77 19.07 -26.29
C LYS A 7 51.69 20.13 -26.04
N THR A 8 51.21 20.25 -24.82
CA THR A 8 50.37 21.39 -24.42
C THR A 8 51.27 22.59 -24.13
N PRO A 9 51.05 23.75 -24.77
CA PRO A 9 51.80 24.96 -24.46
C PRO A 9 51.26 25.54 -23.14
N GLY A 10 52.07 25.54 -22.08
CA GLY A 10 51.70 26.15 -20.79
C GLY A 10 52.17 25.45 -19.52
N VAL A 11 53.07 24.46 -19.58
CA VAL A 11 53.55 23.78 -18.37
C VAL A 11 54.80 24.51 -17.82
N PRO A 12 54.83 24.90 -16.53
CA PRO A 12 55.96 25.62 -15.93
C PRO A 12 57.25 24.79 -15.96
N GLU A 13 58.39 25.46 -16.12
CA GLU A 13 59.74 24.87 -16.32
C GLU A 13 60.16 23.85 -15.24
N THR A 14 59.51 23.86 -14.08
CA THR A 14 59.72 22.90 -12.98
C THR A 14 59.29 21.46 -13.31
N VAL A 15 58.37 21.24 -14.26
CA VAL A 15 57.90 19.87 -14.64
C VAL A 15 58.85 19.19 -15.65
N TRP A 16 59.66 19.97 -16.36
CA TRP A 16 60.69 19.42 -17.26
C TRP A 16 61.85 18.80 -16.47
N CYS A 17 62.23 19.40 -15.33
CA CYS A 17 63.24 18.83 -14.42
C CYS A 17 62.79 17.48 -13.82
N THR A 18 61.51 17.32 -13.48
CA THR A 18 61.01 16.06 -12.91
C THR A 18 60.89 14.95 -13.95
N LEU A 19 60.54 15.25 -15.20
CA LEU A 19 60.53 14.28 -16.30
C LEU A 19 61.94 13.80 -16.69
N SER A 20 62.93 14.70 -16.69
CA SER A 20 64.32 14.32 -16.95
C SER A 20 64.86 13.44 -15.82
N ALA A 21 64.61 13.82 -14.56
CA ALA A 21 65.01 13.03 -13.39
C ALA A 21 64.30 11.66 -13.37
N TYR A 22 63.01 11.60 -13.73
CA TYR A 22 62.26 10.35 -13.84
C TYR A 22 62.78 9.44 -14.96
N LYS A 23 63.15 9.99 -16.12
CA LYS A 23 63.75 9.23 -17.23
C LYS A 23 65.11 8.63 -16.87
N GLU A 24 65.95 9.37 -16.16
CA GLU A 24 67.24 8.89 -15.64
C GLU A 24 67.03 7.78 -14.59
N LYS A 25 66.15 8.01 -13.60
CA LYS A 25 65.77 6.99 -12.60
C LYS A 25 65.18 5.73 -13.21
N MET A 26 64.43 5.87 -14.30
CA MET A 26 63.85 4.74 -15.04
C MET A 26 64.91 3.96 -15.83
N LYS A 27 66.01 4.60 -16.25
CA LYS A 27 67.16 3.92 -16.87
C LYS A 27 68.00 3.13 -15.87
N GLU A 28 68.05 3.58 -14.61
CA GLU A 28 68.79 2.89 -13.54
C GLU A 28 68.09 1.59 -13.07
N MET A 29 66.78 1.49 -13.25
CA MET A 29 66.02 0.28 -12.94
C MET A 29 66.05 -0.66 -14.15
N SER A 30 66.72 -1.81 -14.04
CA SER A 30 67.00 -2.77 -15.13
C SER A 30 65.76 -3.54 -15.66
N MET A 31 64.67 -2.83 -15.98
CA MET A 31 63.42 -3.42 -16.51
C MET A 31 62.93 -2.70 -17.76
N LEU A 32 63.64 -1.68 -18.25
CA LEU A 32 63.26 -0.97 -19.49
C LEU A 32 63.27 -1.86 -20.74
N SER A 33 64.07 -2.93 -20.75
CA SER A 33 64.09 -3.90 -21.86
C SER A 33 62.76 -4.63 -22.04
N LEU A 34 61.92 -4.72 -21.00
CA LEU A 34 60.61 -5.39 -21.07
C LEU A 34 59.45 -4.44 -21.43
N ILE A 35 59.56 -3.15 -21.12
CA ILE A 35 58.40 -2.24 -21.12
C ILE A 35 58.26 -1.51 -22.46
N CYS A 36 59.36 -1.25 -23.18
CA CYS A 36 59.29 -0.58 -24.47
C CYS A 36 60.58 -0.73 -25.30
N SER A 37 60.49 -1.33 -26.48
CA SER A 37 61.60 -1.44 -27.44
C SER A 37 62.11 -0.09 -27.96
N CYS A 38 61.38 1.01 -27.72
CA CYS A 38 61.78 2.36 -28.13
C CYS A 38 62.94 2.95 -27.31
N PHE A 39 63.37 2.30 -26.22
CA PHE A 39 64.50 2.77 -25.40
C PHE A 39 65.84 2.08 -25.70
N TYR A 40 65.85 1.02 -26.53
CA TYR A 40 67.06 0.28 -26.90
C TYR A 40 67.21 0.25 -28.42
N SER A 41 67.91 1.24 -28.99
CA SER A 41 68.15 1.37 -30.44
C SER A 41 69.28 0.47 -30.93
N GLN A 42 69.25 -0.81 -30.57
CA GLN A 42 70.12 -1.84 -31.15
C GLN A 42 69.22 -2.84 -31.88
N PRO A 43 69.18 -2.83 -33.23
CA PRO A 43 68.45 -3.83 -33.98
C PRO A 43 69.23 -5.15 -33.87
N HIS A 44 68.76 -6.08 -33.05
CA HIS A 44 69.33 -7.42 -33.04
C HIS A 44 69.14 -8.05 -34.43
N PRO A 45 70.23 -8.36 -35.17
CA PRO A 45 70.12 -9.00 -36.45
C PRO A 45 69.70 -10.45 -36.19
N ASN A 46 68.59 -10.86 -36.80
CA ASN A 46 68.08 -12.22 -36.83
C ASN A 46 67.45 -12.74 -35.52
N SER A 47 66.21 -12.37 -35.23
CA SER A 47 65.36 -13.13 -34.28
C SER A 47 64.70 -14.36 -34.93
N ILE A 48 65.44 -15.08 -35.78
CA ILE A 48 65.14 -16.49 -36.01
C ILE A 48 65.73 -17.23 -34.81
N TYR A 49 65.02 -17.16 -33.68
CA TYR A 49 65.15 -18.18 -32.65
C TYR A 49 64.41 -19.40 -33.20
N GLN A 50 65.16 -20.31 -33.86
CA GLN A 50 64.64 -21.65 -34.13
C GLN A 50 64.51 -22.40 -32.80
N TYR A 51 63.37 -22.24 -32.12
CA TYR A 51 62.86 -23.30 -31.27
C TYR A 51 62.24 -24.32 -32.24
N GLY A 52 62.83 -25.51 -32.34
CA GLY A 52 62.47 -26.55 -33.33
C GLY A 52 61.02 -27.06 -33.32
N ASP A 53 60.19 -26.52 -32.40
CA ASP A 53 58.81 -26.90 -32.16
C ASP A 53 57.78 -25.76 -32.40
N MET A 54 58.23 -24.61 -32.93
CA MET A 54 57.37 -23.48 -33.29
C MET A 54 57.07 -23.45 -34.80
N GLU A 55 55.83 -23.74 -35.19
CA GLU A 55 55.33 -23.54 -36.55
C GLU A 55 54.40 -22.33 -36.59
N VAL A 56 54.67 -21.37 -37.47
CA VAL A 56 53.86 -20.15 -37.61
C VAL A 56 53.17 -20.16 -38.98
N LYS A 57 51.84 -20.23 -39.00
CA LYS A 57 51.03 -20.18 -40.23
C LYS A 57 50.39 -18.81 -40.42
N PRO A 58 50.59 -18.12 -41.55
CA PRO A 58 49.93 -16.85 -41.81
C PRO A 58 48.43 -17.08 -42.04
N ILE A 59 47.56 -16.34 -41.32
CA ILE A 59 46.11 -16.44 -41.48
C ILE A 59 45.59 -15.38 -42.45
N ASN A 60 45.87 -14.09 -42.20
CA ASN A 60 45.37 -13.01 -43.04
C ASN A 60 46.27 -11.78 -42.99
N LYS A 61 46.43 -11.12 -44.14
CA LYS A 61 47.07 -9.81 -44.26
C LYS A 61 46.04 -8.79 -44.74
N ARG A 62 45.73 -7.79 -43.92
CA ARG A 62 44.85 -6.67 -44.27
C ARG A 62 45.64 -5.37 -44.16
N ALA A 63 45.17 -4.30 -44.81
CA ALA A 63 45.76 -2.96 -44.68
C ALA A 63 45.84 -2.45 -43.22
N SER A 64 45.03 -3.01 -42.31
CA SER A 64 45.06 -2.69 -40.87
C SER A 64 46.07 -3.51 -40.06
N GLY A 65 46.70 -4.54 -40.64
CA GLY A 65 47.66 -5.39 -39.94
C GLY A 65 47.76 -6.82 -40.49
N GLN A 66 48.66 -7.60 -39.91
CA GLN A 66 48.87 -9.01 -40.25
C GLN A 66 48.58 -9.88 -39.03
N SER A 67 47.90 -11.01 -39.25
CA SER A 67 47.68 -12.03 -38.23
C SER A 67 48.28 -13.37 -38.65
N PHE A 68 48.83 -14.08 -37.66
CA PHE A 68 49.40 -15.40 -37.82
C PHE A 68 49.00 -16.29 -36.65
N GLU A 69 48.85 -17.57 -36.92
CA GLU A 69 48.67 -18.62 -35.93
C GLU A 69 50.04 -19.15 -35.54
N VAL A 70 50.34 -19.16 -34.25
CA VAL A 70 51.54 -19.81 -33.72
C VAL A 70 51.09 -21.13 -33.12
N ILE A 71 51.49 -22.23 -33.75
CA ILE A 71 51.27 -23.58 -33.24
C ILE A 71 52.57 -24.00 -32.58
N LEU A 72 52.55 -24.07 -31.26
CA LEU A 72 53.57 -24.79 -30.50
C LEU A 72 53.21 -26.27 -30.57
N LYS A 73 54.16 -27.15 -30.92
CA LYS A 73 53.94 -28.57 -30.63
C LYS A 73 53.69 -28.71 -29.13
N ALA A 74 52.61 -29.38 -28.77
CA ALA A 74 52.31 -29.65 -27.37
C ALA A 74 53.51 -30.38 -26.74
N PRO A 75 53.87 -30.11 -25.47
CA PRO A 75 54.90 -30.89 -24.79
C PRO A 75 54.50 -32.35 -24.86
N SER A 76 55.27 -33.17 -25.56
CA SER A 76 55.12 -34.61 -25.55
C SER A 76 55.36 -35.07 -24.12
N ASP A 77 54.26 -35.36 -23.40
CA ASP A 77 54.11 -36.26 -22.26
C ASP A 77 53.11 -35.72 -21.24
N LEU A 78 51.81 -35.70 -21.58
CA LEU A 78 50.73 -36.00 -20.62
C LEU A 78 49.55 -36.63 -21.37
N SER A 79 49.21 -37.85 -20.93
CA SER A 79 48.16 -38.75 -21.39
C SER A 79 46.86 -38.10 -21.88
N PRO A 80 46.25 -38.58 -22.99
CA PRO A 80 44.96 -38.11 -23.47
C PRO A 80 43.84 -38.82 -22.70
N ASP A 81 43.74 -38.56 -21.39
CA ASP A 81 42.52 -38.94 -20.68
C ASP A 81 42.03 -37.78 -19.81
N ARG A 82 41.02 -37.11 -20.36
CA ARG A 82 39.95 -36.38 -19.66
C ARG A 82 40.24 -34.95 -19.18
N PRO A 83 39.66 -33.94 -19.88
CA PRO A 83 39.26 -32.71 -19.22
C PRO A 83 38.14 -33.05 -18.21
N GLN A 84 38.48 -33.14 -16.92
CA GLN A 84 37.47 -33.10 -15.87
C GLN A 84 37.19 -31.64 -15.48
N SER A 85 35.89 -31.30 -15.40
CA SER A 85 35.30 -30.01 -15.02
C SER A 85 35.43 -28.93 -16.11
N LEU A 86 34.34 -28.48 -16.73
CA LEU A 86 33.15 -27.95 -16.09
C LEU A 86 31.91 -28.77 -16.48
N SER A 87 31.17 -29.24 -15.47
CA SER A 87 29.79 -29.68 -15.66
C SER A 87 28.99 -28.49 -16.18
N SER A 88 28.86 -28.38 -17.51
CA SER A 88 27.80 -27.58 -18.10
C SER A 88 26.48 -28.11 -17.54
N PRO A 89 25.53 -27.24 -17.13
CA PRO A 89 24.18 -27.70 -16.84
C PRO A 89 23.75 -28.67 -17.94
N PRO A 90 23.12 -29.82 -17.62
CA PRO A 90 22.71 -30.76 -18.65
C PRO A 90 21.97 -29.95 -19.70
N LYS A 91 22.35 -30.07 -20.98
CA LYS A 91 21.63 -29.44 -22.09
C LYS A 91 20.23 -30.03 -22.05
N LYS A 92 19.37 -29.47 -21.21
CA LYS A 92 17.95 -29.80 -21.13
C LYS A 92 17.46 -29.40 -22.49
N LYS A 93 17.11 -30.42 -23.27
CA LYS A 93 16.35 -30.29 -24.52
C LYS A 93 15.38 -29.14 -24.32
N ASP A 94 15.54 -28.09 -25.13
CA ASP A 94 14.88 -26.82 -24.91
C ASP A 94 13.42 -27.08 -24.53
N MET A 95 13.03 -26.57 -23.35
CA MET A 95 11.65 -26.60 -22.91
C MET A 95 10.78 -26.20 -24.10
N SER A 96 9.84 -27.06 -24.52
CA SER A 96 9.04 -26.77 -25.69
C SER A 96 8.30 -25.45 -25.50
N LEU A 97 8.08 -24.73 -26.60
CA LEU A 97 7.35 -23.46 -26.60
C LEU A 97 6.06 -23.54 -25.77
N ASP A 98 5.33 -24.65 -25.93
CA ASP A 98 4.08 -24.93 -25.22
C ASP A 98 4.26 -25.02 -23.70
N GLU A 99 5.34 -25.64 -23.23
CA GLU A 99 5.59 -25.76 -21.79
C GLU A 99 6.01 -24.42 -21.17
N LEU A 100 6.76 -23.61 -21.93
CA LEU A 100 7.10 -22.25 -21.51
C LEU A 100 5.84 -21.37 -21.41
N GLN A 101 4.96 -21.48 -22.40
CA GLN A 101 3.71 -20.74 -22.47
C GLN A 101 2.76 -21.15 -21.34
N ARG A 102 2.61 -22.45 -21.06
CA ARG A 102 1.81 -22.94 -19.93
C ARG A 102 2.28 -22.39 -18.58
N ARG A 103 3.59 -22.24 -18.38
CA ARG A 103 4.13 -21.69 -17.11
C ARG A 103 3.88 -20.19 -16.97
N LEU A 104 3.96 -19.43 -18.08
CA LEU A 104 3.62 -18.01 -18.09
C LEU A 104 2.13 -17.80 -17.85
N GLU A 105 1.28 -18.59 -18.51
CA GLU A 105 -0.17 -18.56 -18.32
C GLU A 105 -0.55 -18.92 -16.88
N ALA A 106 0.05 -19.96 -16.29
CA ALA A 106 -0.19 -20.32 -14.88
C ALA A 106 0.31 -19.25 -13.88
N ALA A 107 1.29 -18.43 -14.24
CA ALA A 107 1.70 -17.29 -13.43
C ALA A 107 0.73 -16.11 -13.59
N GLU A 108 0.25 -15.88 -14.82
CA GLU A 108 -0.72 -14.84 -15.13
C GLU A 108 -2.09 -15.13 -14.48
N GLU A 109 -2.56 -16.37 -14.51
CA GLU A 109 -3.81 -16.77 -13.86
C GLU A 109 -3.76 -16.57 -12.34
N ARG A 110 -2.64 -16.89 -11.70
CA ARG A 110 -2.46 -16.58 -10.26
C ARG A 110 -2.51 -15.09 -9.97
N ARG A 111 -1.93 -14.26 -10.85
CA ARG A 111 -2.02 -12.80 -10.75
C ARG A 111 -3.47 -12.33 -10.96
N LYS A 112 -4.15 -12.81 -12.00
CA LYS A 112 -5.55 -12.46 -12.30
C LYS A 112 -6.51 -12.89 -11.18
N VAL A 113 -6.32 -14.03 -10.55
CA VAL A 113 -7.16 -14.48 -9.42
C VAL A 113 -6.93 -13.59 -8.19
N GLY A 114 -5.69 -13.18 -7.91
CA GLY A 114 -5.37 -12.22 -6.85
C GLY A 114 -5.92 -10.82 -7.12
N GLU A 115 -5.83 -10.36 -8.36
CA GLU A 115 -6.38 -9.07 -8.80
C GLU A 115 -7.91 -9.10 -8.83
N HIS A 116 -8.54 -10.17 -9.33
CA HIS A 116 -9.99 -10.30 -9.39
C HIS A 116 -10.61 -10.41 -7.98
N SER A 117 -10.02 -11.17 -7.07
CA SER A 117 -10.49 -11.23 -5.68
C SER A 117 -10.40 -9.88 -4.98
N THR A 118 -9.34 -9.09 -5.21
CA THR A 118 -9.20 -7.77 -4.59
C THR A 118 -10.03 -6.68 -5.28
N VAL A 119 -10.12 -6.70 -6.61
CA VAL A 119 -10.90 -5.76 -7.43
C VAL A 119 -12.40 -5.97 -7.25
N VAL A 120 -12.87 -7.19 -7.04
CA VAL A 120 -14.31 -7.46 -6.82
C VAL A 120 -14.70 -7.31 -5.35
N THR A 121 -13.87 -7.78 -4.42
CA THR A 121 -14.21 -7.77 -2.98
C THR A 121 -14.18 -6.37 -2.38
N ARG A 122 -13.24 -5.49 -2.79
CA ARG A 122 -13.12 -4.15 -2.20
C ARG A 122 -14.30 -3.22 -2.52
N PRO A 123 -14.78 -3.13 -3.78
CA PRO A 123 -15.99 -2.38 -4.10
C PRO A 123 -17.22 -2.99 -3.45
N LEU A 124 -17.38 -4.33 -3.50
CA LEU A 124 -18.53 -5.01 -2.90
C LEU A 124 -18.61 -4.76 -1.39
N PHE A 125 -17.51 -4.95 -0.64
CA PHE A 125 -17.49 -4.66 0.79
C PHE A 125 -17.80 -3.19 1.10
N ARG A 126 -17.32 -2.25 0.27
CA ARG A 126 -17.60 -0.82 0.43
C ARG A 126 -19.06 -0.48 0.13
N THR A 127 -19.68 -1.11 -0.88
CA THR A 127 -21.10 -0.93 -1.18
C THR A 127 -21.98 -1.57 -0.13
N GLU A 128 -21.66 -2.78 0.33
CA GLU A 128 -22.37 -3.47 1.42
C GLU A 128 -22.30 -2.67 2.72
N ALA A 129 -21.13 -2.12 3.08
CA ALA A 129 -20.98 -1.28 4.26
C ALA A 129 -21.80 0.03 4.15
N CYS A 130 -21.82 0.65 2.97
CA CYS A 130 -22.63 1.84 2.71
C CYS A 130 -24.13 1.54 2.73
N PHE A 131 -24.54 0.42 2.16
CA PHE A 131 -25.95 0.00 2.14
C PHE A 131 -26.42 -0.39 3.54
N SER A 132 -25.58 -1.13 4.29
CA SER A 132 -25.82 -1.49 5.68
C SER A 132 -25.99 -0.26 6.58
N SER A 133 -25.12 0.75 6.45
CA SER A 133 -25.23 1.99 7.22
C SER A 133 -26.45 2.84 6.82
N GLN A 134 -26.85 2.81 5.54
CA GLN A 134 -28.06 3.48 5.08
C GLN A 134 -29.33 2.78 5.57
N LEU A 135 -29.35 1.44 5.58
CA LEU A 135 -30.45 0.64 6.14
C LEU A 135 -30.58 0.81 7.66
N SER A 136 -29.46 0.85 8.39
CA SER A 136 -29.51 1.07 9.84
C SER A 136 -30.11 2.43 10.19
N PHE A 137 -29.71 3.49 9.49
CA PHE A 137 -30.28 4.83 9.66
C PHE A 137 -31.79 4.87 9.34
N LEU A 138 -32.23 4.20 8.27
CA LEU A 138 -33.65 4.13 7.92
C LEU A 138 -34.46 3.36 8.97
N SER A 139 -33.92 2.27 9.50
CA SER A 139 -34.51 1.47 10.57
C SER A 139 -34.64 2.29 11.86
N GLU A 140 -33.57 2.99 12.26
CA GLU A 140 -33.56 3.85 13.44
C GLU A 140 -34.59 4.99 13.32
N LYS A 141 -34.69 5.62 12.15
CA LYS A 141 -35.69 6.67 11.87
C LYS A 141 -37.13 6.15 11.96
N LEU A 142 -37.38 4.92 11.49
CA LEU A 142 -38.69 4.30 11.59
C LEU A 142 -39.04 4.02 13.06
N ASN A 143 -38.11 3.45 13.83
CA ASN A 143 -38.30 3.18 15.26
C ASN A 143 -38.58 4.46 16.04
N TYR A 144 -37.83 5.53 15.77
CA TYR A 144 -38.08 6.84 16.37
C TYR A 144 -39.50 7.34 16.10
N LYS A 145 -39.97 7.26 14.85
CA LYS A 145 -41.34 7.67 14.50
C LYS A 145 -42.40 6.80 15.18
N MET A 146 -42.15 5.50 15.32
CA MET A 146 -43.06 4.57 15.99
C MET A 146 -43.17 4.90 17.48
N GLU A 147 -42.05 5.18 18.15
CA GLU A 147 -42.07 5.54 19.58
C GLU A 147 -42.77 6.88 19.81
N VAL A 148 -42.44 7.92 19.03
CA VAL A 148 -43.12 9.22 19.12
C VAL A 148 -44.63 9.10 18.85
N ASN A 149 -45.03 8.26 17.88
CA ASN A 149 -46.45 8.03 17.61
C ASN A 149 -47.16 7.34 18.78
N LYS A 150 -46.50 6.35 19.37
CA LYS A 150 -47.00 5.62 20.54
C LYS A 150 -47.13 6.54 21.75
N GLU A 151 -46.10 7.33 22.07
CA GLU A 151 -46.13 8.33 23.14
C GLU A 151 -47.26 9.35 22.93
N ASN A 152 -47.42 9.87 21.70
CA ASN A 152 -48.50 10.81 21.38
C ASN A 152 -49.89 10.17 21.57
N ARG A 153 -50.07 8.93 21.13
CA ARG A 153 -51.32 8.19 21.31
C ARG A 153 -51.62 7.94 22.79
N GLU A 154 -50.61 7.54 23.55
CA GLU A 154 -50.72 7.33 25.00
C GLU A 154 -51.03 8.63 25.73
N ALA A 155 -50.34 9.72 25.41
CA ALA A 155 -50.60 11.04 25.96
C ALA A 155 -52.03 11.50 25.68
N TYR A 156 -52.52 11.32 24.44
CA TYR A 156 -53.90 11.64 24.07
C TYR A 156 -54.92 10.83 24.88
N LEU A 157 -54.72 9.51 24.99
CA LEU A 157 -55.60 8.63 25.76
C LEU A 157 -55.56 8.95 27.26
N ASN A 158 -54.39 9.27 27.81
CA ASN A 158 -54.23 9.63 29.21
C ASN A 158 -54.89 10.98 29.51
N ALA A 159 -54.73 11.97 28.63
CA ALA A 159 -55.42 13.26 28.76
C ALA A 159 -56.94 13.08 28.74
N LEU A 160 -57.46 12.20 27.86
CA LEU A 160 -58.89 11.90 27.83
C LEU A 160 -59.36 11.22 29.13
N LYS A 161 -58.60 10.24 29.63
CA LYS A 161 -58.89 9.56 30.91
C LYS A 161 -58.88 10.53 32.09
N GLU A 162 -57.92 11.45 32.16
CA GLU A 162 -57.85 12.44 33.23
C GLU A 162 -59.03 13.40 33.20
N ARG A 163 -59.42 13.92 32.02
CA ARG A 163 -60.63 14.75 31.89
C ARG A 163 -61.90 14.03 32.37
N LEU A 164 -62.00 12.73 32.14
CA LEU A 164 -63.11 11.92 32.64
C LEU A 164 -63.04 11.73 34.17
N ARG A 165 -61.84 11.50 34.72
CA ARG A 165 -61.61 11.42 36.17
C ARG A 165 -61.95 12.74 36.86
N GLU A 166 -61.53 13.87 36.30
CA GLU A 166 -61.86 15.21 36.80
C GLU A 166 -63.37 15.46 36.78
N LYS A 167 -64.06 15.16 35.67
CA LYS A 167 -65.54 15.26 35.60
C LYS A 167 -66.23 14.39 36.66
N ALA A 168 -65.73 13.18 36.91
CA ALA A 168 -66.27 12.32 37.97
C ALA A 168 -66.03 12.90 39.37
N ARG A 169 -64.82 13.43 39.64
CA ARG A 169 -64.49 14.11 40.91
C ARG A 169 -65.37 15.36 41.11
N ALA A 170 -65.54 16.18 40.08
CA ALA A 170 -66.38 17.37 40.12
C ALA A 170 -67.85 17.04 40.41
N ARG A 171 -68.41 16.00 39.77
CA ARG A 171 -69.78 15.52 40.08
C ARG A 171 -69.92 15.04 41.52
N ARG A 172 -68.93 14.28 42.03
CA ARG A 172 -68.93 13.82 43.44
C ARG A 172 -68.82 14.99 44.42
N ALA A 173 -67.95 15.96 44.13
CA ALA A 173 -67.81 17.16 44.93
C ALA A 173 -69.10 17.98 44.94
N GLY A 174 -69.72 18.20 43.78
CA GLY A 174 -71.01 18.89 43.66
C GLY A 174 -72.13 18.19 44.44
N ALA A 175 -72.21 16.86 44.37
CA ALA A 175 -73.17 16.08 45.16
C ALA A 175 -72.92 16.18 46.67
N ALA A 176 -71.65 16.13 47.11
CA ALA A 176 -71.29 16.30 48.51
C ALA A 176 -71.60 17.71 49.03
N SER A 177 -71.29 18.75 48.25
CA SER A 177 -71.62 20.14 48.56
C SER A 177 -73.12 20.38 48.62
N GLY A 178 -73.90 19.83 47.67
CA GLY A 178 -75.36 19.91 47.68
C GLY A 178 -75.97 19.21 48.88
N ALA A 179 -75.48 18.02 49.24
CA ALA A 179 -75.91 17.30 50.43
C ALA A 179 -75.57 18.05 51.73
N LEU A 180 -74.40 18.68 51.79
CA LEU A 180 -74.01 19.54 52.93
C LEU A 180 -74.94 20.75 53.04
N TRP A 181 -75.24 21.41 51.92
CA TRP A 181 -76.14 22.57 51.87
C TRP A 181 -77.57 22.22 52.31
N LEU A 182 -78.10 21.08 51.88
CA LEU A 182 -79.42 20.61 52.33
C LEU A 182 -79.44 20.32 53.83
N LYS A 183 -78.39 19.70 54.36
CA LYS A 183 -78.26 19.44 55.81
C LYS A 183 -78.18 20.76 56.60
N THR A 184 -77.36 21.71 56.16
CA THR A 184 -77.23 23.00 56.85
C THR A 184 -78.53 23.80 56.76
N PHE A 185 -79.17 23.86 55.60
CA PHE A 185 -80.45 24.53 55.42
C PHE A 185 -81.55 23.95 56.32
N SER A 186 -81.70 22.61 56.34
CA SER A 186 -82.63 21.93 57.23
C SER A 186 -82.34 22.19 58.73
N THR A 187 -81.06 22.15 59.12
CA THR A 187 -80.66 22.47 60.51
C THR A 187 -80.99 23.92 60.89
N THR A 188 -80.73 24.87 59.99
CA THR A 188 -81.05 26.29 60.21
C THR A 188 -82.55 26.50 60.29
N LEU A 189 -83.33 25.88 59.40
CA LEU A 189 -84.79 25.95 59.42
C LEU A 189 -85.36 25.37 60.74
N SER A 190 -84.83 24.24 61.21
CA SER A 190 -85.24 23.62 62.47
C SER A 190 -84.88 24.48 63.69
N ARG A 191 -83.74 25.16 63.69
CA ARG A 191 -83.36 26.13 64.74
C ARG A 191 -84.24 27.39 64.72
N ASN A 192 -84.62 27.86 63.54
CA ASN A 192 -85.47 29.04 63.41
C ASN A 192 -86.95 28.71 63.69
N SER A 193 -87.42 27.48 63.52
CA SER A 193 -88.79 27.10 63.92
C SER A 193 -88.98 27.02 65.44
N THR A 194 -87.88 26.98 66.21
CA THR A 194 -87.90 27.11 67.67
C THR A 194 -87.83 28.57 68.16
N SER A 195 -87.78 29.56 67.26
CA SER A 195 -87.88 31.00 67.56
C SER A 195 -89.04 31.62 66.76
N GLU A 196 -90.07 32.12 67.43
CA GLU A 196 -91.39 32.44 66.85
C GLU A 196 -91.46 33.62 65.81
N GLU A 197 -90.36 34.24 65.39
CA GLU A 197 -90.39 35.54 64.68
C GLU A 197 -90.02 35.57 63.17
N PHE A 198 -90.25 34.53 62.36
CA PHE A 198 -89.72 34.56 60.97
C PHE A 198 -90.64 34.23 59.79
N TRP A 199 -91.95 34.03 59.96
CA TRP A 199 -92.78 33.50 58.86
C TRP A 199 -93.11 34.44 57.68
N LEU A 200 -92.49 35.63 57.53
CA LEU A 200 -92.81 36.55 56.42
C LEU A 200 -91.60 37.16 55.68
N GLY A 201 -90.40 36.59 55.81
CA GLY A 201 -89.18 37.31 55.38
C GLY A 201 -88.52 36.90 54.06
N LYS A 202 -88.35 35.60 53.75
CA LYS A 202 -87.28 35.20 52.81
C LYS A 202 -87.57 33.95 51.96
N CYS A 203 -88.73 33.90 51.30
CA CYS A 203 -88.90 33.03 50.14
C CYS A 203 -88.71 33.86 48.87
N ASN A 204 -87.47 34.30 48.61
CA ASN A 204 -87.07 34.83 47.33
C ASN A 204 -85.62 34.40 47.07
N PHE A 205 -85.45 33.19 46.56
CA PHE A 205 -84.29 32.89 45.73
C PHE A 205 -84.59 31.72 44.78
N PHE A 206 -84.38 32.05 43.51
CA PHE A 206 -84.16 31.25 42.30
C PHE A 206 -83.67 29.81 42.49
#